data_AF-A0A536QH70-F1
#
_entry.id   AF-A0A536QH70-F1
#
_cell.length_a   1.000
_cell.length_b   1.000
_cell.length_c   1.000
_cell.angle_alpha   90.00
_cell.angle_beta   90.00
_cell.angle_gamma   90.00
#
_symmetry.space_group_name_H-M   'P 1'
#
loop_
_entity.id
_entity.type
_entity.pdbx_description
1 polymer ?
#
loop_
_entity_poly.entity_id
_entity_poly.type
_entity_poly.pdbx_seq_one_letter_code
_entity_poly.pdbx_strand_id
1 'polypeptide(L)'
;MSRANWRDDRGQTLVIVALTLTALFGFVGLVADIGWYELNMVRVQRAADAAALAGVVYLPGNASGAVTAAQNEAAKNGFMNGVSGVTVTAAPEVLNAAVLNVNVSAPVRTFFARLFGVASFTAHRNARAEFLLPVPMGSPQNYYGINVLCGNSDIPPACPPVPSADGSGNLAPLGFFGGVEARGTDRTSGDAYSTYYNGNPVLNTGFNADGYSYIVDLPAGTTGGSVWLFDPMFCATGGQTTTAARLGVGDYWIPGGTGGIGITTVYNLWDMNGTPYATSDDTLLVTSGALFANSNAVDKGPVYRGNTSYGPGYYGASSADCQSSPYHNRWWRLASGLGEGQYRLQVVTSSGTNNENAINGFGLEVTSTSGPVARIYGQSRMCAFIVVNNTSVFYLAQVEAAHAGKTLEIKLFDPGDISNTALKIRVPTATGFSYATFTWTATGSSGGAPTSGGPTTTLTTSSSTTNYYNNQWVTIPVQIPPSYTAPTPPGEPGPGWWKIEYATLGTGADVTTWEVNVRGNPVHLITPF
;
A
#
# COMPACT_ATOMS: atom_id res chain seq x y z
N MET A 1 101.03 -43.00 -9.73
CA MET A 1 99.87 -42.97 -8.81
C MET A 1 99.43 -41.52 -8.65
N SER A 2 98.28 -41.15 -9.21
CA SER A 2 97.59 -39.89 -8.89
C SER A 2 96.10 -40.20 -8.92
N ARG A 3 95.46 -40.15 -7.76
CA ARG A 3 94.03 -40.43 -7.56
C ARG A 3 93.25 -39.15 -7.81
N ALA A 4 92.22 -39.28 -8.64
CA ALA A 4 91.29 -38.22 -8.99
C ALA A 4 90.49 -37.72 -7.78
N ASN A 5 90.27 -36.40 -7.72
CA ASN A 5 89.40 -35.75 -6.74
C ASN A 5 88.19 -35.16 -7.49
N TRP A 6 87.11 -35.94 -7.57
CA TRP A 6 85.80 -35.55 -8.11
C TRP A 6 84.73 -35.90 -7.08
N ARG A 7 84.59 -35.11 -6.02
CA ARG A 7 83.51 -35.25 -5.03
C ARG A 7 83.47 -33.96 -4.20
N ASP A 8 82.59 -33.03 -4.54
CA ASP A 8 81.98 -32.14 -3.52
C ASP A 8 80.71 -31.36 -3.94
N ASP A 9 80.32 -31.31 -5.22
CA ASP A 9 79.09 -30.55 -5.58
C ASP A 9 77.76 -31.30 -5.29
N ARG A 10 77.78 -32.61 -5.03
CA ARG A 10 76.55 -33.42 -4.89
C ARG A 10 75.82 -33.22 -3.56
N GLY A 11 76.52 -32.77 -2.51
CA GLY A 11 75.92 -32.52 -1.19
C GLY A 11 75.17 -31.18 -1.12
N GLN A 12 75.74 -30.14 -1.73
CA GLN A 12 75.14 -28.80 -1.76
C GLN A 12 73.87 -28.76 -2.63
N THR A 13 73.86 -29.46 -3.77
CA THR A 13 72.66 -29.54 -4.63
C THR A 13 71.49 -30.21 -3.90
N LEU A 14 71.72 -31.25 -3.10
CA LEU A 14 70.67 -31.93 -2.34
C LEU A 14 69.99 -30.97 -1.34
N VAL A 15 70.79 -30.16 -0.63
CA VAL A 15 70.29 -29.19 0.36
C VAL A 15 69.50 -28.08 -0.33
N ILE A 16 70.02 -27.53 -1.44
CA ILE A 16 69.33 -26.50 -2.21
C ILE A 16 68.02 -27.04 -2.80
N VAL A 17 68.01 -28.25 -3.35
CA VAL A 17 66.80 -28.89 -3.89
C VAL A 17 65.78 -29.14 -2.79
N ALA A 18 66.20 -29.64 -1.62
CA ALA A 18 65.31 -29.87 -0.49
C ALA A 18 64.68 -28.56 0.03
N LEU A 19 65.48 -27.49 0.17
CA LEU A 19 64.99 -26.17 0.56
C LEU A 19 64.04 -25.58 -0.50
N THR A 20 64.37 -25.72 -1.78
CA THR A 20 63.54 -25.22 -2.88
C THR A 20 62.21 -25.98 -2.97
N LEU A 21 62.22 -27.31 -2.86
CA LEU A 21 60.99 -28.11 -2.82
C LEU A 21 60.13 -27.75 -1.61
N THR A 22 60.74 -27.55 -0.44
CA THR A 22 60.03 -27.11 0.77
C THR A 22 59.38 -25.75 0.56
N ALA A 23 60.08 -24.79 -0.05
CA ALA A 23 59.54 -23.48 -0.40
C ALA A 23 58.37 -23.59 -1.39
N LEU A 24 58.51 -24.42 -2.44
CA LEU A 24 57.45 -24.65 -3.43
C LEU A 24 56.19 -25.28 -2.80
N PHE A 25 56.34 -26.26 -1.90
CA PHE A 25 55.20 -26.81 -1.15
C PHE A 25 54.56 -25.77 -0.21
N GLY A 26 55.36 -24.88 0.39
CA GLY A 26 54.86 -23.74 1.15
C GLY A 26 53.96 -22.81 0.32
N PHE A 27 54.37 -22.50 -0.91
CA PHE A 27 53.57 -21.69 -1.83
C PHE A 27 52.29 -22.39 -2.28
N VAL A 28 52.35 -23.69 -2.61
CA VAL A 28 51.15 -24.48 -2.95
C VAL A 28 50.16 -24.51 -1.77
N GLY A 29 50.67 -24.69 -0.56
CA GLY A 29 49.86 -24.66 0.66
C GLY A 29 49.19 -23.30 0.89
N LEU A 30 49.91 -22.20 0.69
CA LEU A 30 49.36 -20.85 0.79
C LEU A 30 48.24 -20.62 -0.24
N VAL A 31 48.44 -21.05 -1.48
CA VAL A 31 47.41 -20.94 -2.54
C VAL A 31 46.16 -21.75 -2.17
N ALA A 32 46.33 -22.95 -1.61
CA ALA A 32 45.21 -23.77 -1.16
C ALA A 32 44.42 -23.10 -0.01
N ASP A 33 45.12 -22.50 0.95
CA ASP A 33 44.47 -21.76 2.05
C ASP A 33 43.72 -20.52 1.57
N ILE A 34 44.28 -19.76 0.63
CA ILE A 34 43.60 -18.60 0.04
C ILE A 34 42.35 -19.06 -0.73
N GLY A 35 42.47 -20.10 -1.58
CA GLY A 35 41.31 -20.63 -2.30
C GLY A 35 40.21 -21.14 -1.37
N TRP A 36 40.58 -21.78 -0.26
CA TRP A 36 39.65 -22.19 0.78
C TRP A 36 39.00 -21.00 1.49
N TYR A 37 39.79 -19.97 1.80
CA TYR A 37 39.30 -18.75 2.42
C TYR A 37 38.27 -18.03 1.53
N GLU A 38 38.55 -17.87 0.23
CA GLU A 38 37.64 -17.27 -0.75
C GLU A 38 36.31 -18.05 -0.88
N LEU A 39 36.37 -19.39 -0.90
CA LEU A 39 35.17 -20.21 -0.94
C LEU A 39 34.31 -20.03 0.33
N ASN A 40 34.94 -19.93 1.50
CA ASN A 40 34.20 -19.68 2.73
C ASN A 40 33.68 -18.24 2.80
N MET A 41 34.42 -17.25 2.31
CA MET A 41 33.96 -15.88 2.15
C MET A 41 32.64 -15.79 1.38
N VAL A 42 32.50 -16.55 0.28
CA VAL A 42 31.23 -16.62 -0.49
C VAL A 42 30.10 -17.23 0.35
N ARG A 43 30.39 -18.24 1.19
CA ARG A 43 29.39 -18.81 2.11
C ARG A 43 28.95 -17.81 3.16
N VAL A 44 29.89 -17.05 3.74
CA VAL A 44 29.59 -15.98 4.70
C VAL A 44 28.72 -14.90 4.03
N GLN A 45 29.02 -14.52 2.78
CA GLN A 45 28.20 -13.54 2.05
C GLN A 45 26.78 -14.04 1.84
N ARG A 46 26.60 -15.28 1.37
CA ARG A 46 25.26 -15.87 1.18
C ARG A 46 24.45 -15.92 2.46
N ALA A 47 25.10 -16.21 3.59
CA ALA A 47 24.45 -16.18 4.89
C ALA A 47 24.05 -14.76 5.32
N ALA A 48 24.90 -13.75 5.06
CA ALA A 48 24.57 -12.35 5.32
C ALA A 48 23.39 -11.89 4.45
N ASP A 49 23.40 -12.20 3.15
CA ASP A 49 22.34 -11.85 2.20
C ASP A 49 21.00 -12.50 2.59
N ALA A 50 21.01 -13.80 2.89
CA ALA A 50 19.81 -14.52 3.32
C ALA A 50 19.27 -13.98 4.64
N ALA A 51 20.14 -13.69 5.61
CA ALA A 51 19.76 -13.10 6.88
C ALA A 51 19.16 -11.69 6.71
N ALA A 52 19.73 -10.86 5.83
CA ALA A 52 19.19 -9.53 5.55
C ALA A 52 17.79 -9.62 4.92
N LEU A 53 17.61 -10.47 3.90
CA LEU A 53 16.31 -10.66 3.23
C LEU A 53 15.25 -11.26 4.17
N ALA A 54 15.63 -12.17 5.06
CA ALA A 54 14.69 -12.79 6.01
C ALA A 54 14.30 -11.85 7.16
N GLY A 55 15.20 -10.95 7.58
CA GLY A 55 14.93 -10.02 8.68
C GLY A 55 14.17 -8.77 8.23
N VAL A 56 14.46 -8.23 7.05
CA VAL A 56 13.96 -6.89 6.65
C VAL A 56 12.44 -6.81 6.56
N VAL A 57 11.74 -7.92 6.30
CA VAL A 57 10.27 -7.98 6.18
C VAL A 57 9.50 -7.62 7.46
N TYR A 58 10.18 -7.56 8.60
CA TYR A 58 9.62 -7.15 9.89
C TYR A 58 9.81 -5.65 10.16
N LEU A 59 10.49 -4.92 9.28
CA LEU A 59 10.73 -3.49 9.44
C LEU A 59 9.63 -2.64 8.80
N PRO A 60 9.45 -1.38 9.25
CA PRO A 60 10.06 -0.78 10.44
C PRO A 60 9.37 -1.20 11.76
N GLY A 61 8.21 -1.87 11.70
CA GLY A 61 7.32 -2.06 12.86
C GLY A 61 7.80 -3.06 13.93
N ASN A 62 8.68 -4.00 13.61
CA ASN A 62 9.12 -5.07 14.52
C ASN A 62 10.64 -5.34 14.41
N ALA A 63 11.44 -4.39 14.90
CA ALA A 63 12.90 -4.51 14.87
C ALA A 63 13.44 -5.75 15.62
N SER A 64 12.82 -6.15 16.73
CA SER A 64 13.20 -7.38 17.46
C SER A 64 12.95 -8.65 16.64
N GLY A 65 11.83 -8.70 15.94
CA GLY A 65 11.48 -9.78 15.01
C GLY A 65 12.46 -9.83 13.85
N ALA A 66 12.85 -8.68 13.30
CA ALA A 66 13.85 -8.57 12.25
C ALA A 66 15.20 -9.17 12.66
N VAL A 67 15.69 -8.85 13.87
CA VAL A 67 16.95 -9.39 14.41
C VAL A 67 16.85 -10.90 14.60
N THR A 68 15.75 -11.36 15.20
CA THR A 68 15.52 -12.79 15.46
C THR A 68 15.46 -13.59 14.16
N ALA A 69 14.71 -13.11 13.17
CA ALA A 69 14.59 -13.74 11.87
C ALA A 69 15.94 -13.79 11.12
N ALA A 70 16.71 -12.69 11.14
CA ALA A 70 18.04 -12.64 10.53
C ALA A 70 19.02 -13.65 11.17
N GLN A 71 19.04 -13.76 12.50
CA GLN A 71 19.89 -14.71 13.21
C GLN A 71 19.48 -16.17 12.95
N ASN A 72 18.18 -16.45 12.95
CA ASN A 72 17.65 -17.78 12.64
C ASN A 72 17.99 -18.19 11.20
N GLU A 73 17.91 -17.28 10.24
CA GLU A 73 18.27 -17.57 8.85
C GLU A 73 19.77 -17.75 8.65
N ALA A 74 20.61 -16.95 9.31
CA ALA A 74 22.06 -17.17 9.33
C ALA A 74 22.42 -18.55 9.92
N ALA A 75 21.72 -18.98 10.98
CA ALA A 75 21.91 -20.29 11.58
C ALA A 75 21.58 -21.44 10.62
N LYS A 76 20.49 -21.34 9.83
CA LYS A 76 20.17 -22.32 8.76
C LYS A 76 21.26 -22.40 7.70
N ASN A 77 21.96 -21.29 7.45
CA ASN A 77 23.11 -21.23 6.55
C ASN A 77 24.44 -21.67 7.19
N GLY A 78 24.41 -22.20 8.42
CA GLY A 78 25.59 -22.71 9.13
C GLY A 78 26.35 -21.67 9.96
N PHE A 79 25.81 -20.46 10.10
CA PHE A 79 26.42 -19.34 10.81
C PHE A 79 25.59 -18.92 12.02
N MET A 80 25.44 -19.83 12.99
CA MET A 80 24.71 -19.54 14.24
C MET A 80 25.48 -18.54 15.11
N ASN A 81 24.83 -17.46 15.51
CA ASN A 81 25.43 -16.42 16.34
C ASN A 81 25.94 -16.97 17.69
N GLY A 82 27.15 -16.59 18.09
CA GLY A 82 27.77 -16.99 19.36
C GLY A 82 28.34 -18.42 19.36
N VAL A 83 28.21 -19.18 18.28
CA VAL A 83 28.70 -20.57 18.17
C VAL A 83 29.97 -20.62 17.34
N SER A 84 30.98 -21.35 17.81
CA SER A 84 32.26 -21.55 17.08
C SER A 84 32.96 -20.25 16.64
N GLY A 85 32.80 -19.17 17.40
CA GLY A 85 33.38 -17.85 17.09
C GLY A 85 32.63 -17.08 16.00
N VAL A 86 31.47 -17.55 15.55
CA VAL A 86 30.60 -16.82 14.61
C VAL A 86 29.88 -15.69 15.34
N THR A 87 29.84 -14.52 14.71
CA THR A 87 29.07 -13.36 15.17
C THR A 87 28.11 -12.92 14.07
N VAL A 88 26.82 -12.77 14.40
CA VAL A 88 25.78 -12.24 13.51
C VAL A 88 25.08 -11.08 14.20
N THR A 89 25.25 -9.89 13.65
CA THR A 89 24.56 -8.68 14.13
C THR A 89 23.63 -8.18 13.04
N ALA A 90 22.38 -7.90 13.41
CA ALA A 90 21.38 -7.27 12.56
C ALA A 90 20.85 -6.02 13.27
N ALA A 91 20.67 -4.93 12.53
CA ALA A 91 20.08 -3.71 13.05
C ALA A 91 19.43 -2.89 11.93
N PRO A 92 18.27 -2.23 12.19
CA PRO A 92 17.73 -1.24 11.27
C PRO A 92 18.74 -0.12 11.01
N GLU A 93 18.72 0.46 9.82
CA GLU A 93 19.54 1.61 9.50
C GLU A 93 19.01 2.88 10.20
N VAL A 94 19.93 3.71 10.69
CA VAL A 94 19.59 4.95 11.42
C VAL A 94 18.86 5.97 10.53
N LEU A 95 19.23 6.04 9.24
CA LEU A 95 18.66 7.00 8.29
C LEU A 95 17.41 6.48 7.57
N ASN A 96 17.26 5.16 7.47
CA ASN A 96 16.12 4.52 6.84
C ASN A 96 15.71 3.27 7.62
N ALA A 97 14.68 3.38 8.44
CA ALA A 97 14.19 2.28 9.26
C ALA A 97 13.61 1.10 8.46
N ALA A 98 13.41 1.23 7.14
CA ALA A 98 13.01 0.15 6.24
C ALA A 98 14.20 -0.66 5.68
N VAL A 99 15.43 -0.28 6.02
CA VAL A 99 16.66 -0.98 5.65
C VAL A 99 17.20 -1.76 6.84
N LEU A 100 17.54 -3.03 6.64
CA LEU A 100 18.22 -3.86 7.62
C LEU A 100 19.69 -4.04 7.23
N ASN A 101 20.60 -3.70 8.14
CA ASN A 101 22.03 -3.98 8.03
C ASN A 101 22.34 -5.29 8.75
N VAL A 102 22.98 -6.24 8.07
CA VAL A 102 23.45 -7.50 8.65
C VAL A 102 24.95 -7.63 8.46
N ASN A 103 25.68 -7.95 9.53
CA ASN A 103 27.09 -8.32 9.49
C ASN A 103 27.25 -9.75 10.01
N VAL A 104 27.98 -10.56 9.24
CA VAL A 104 28.35 -11.93 9.61
C VAL A 104 29.87 -12.02 9.65
N SER A 105 30.39 -12.45 10.78
CA SER A 105 31.80 -12.77 10.98
C SER A 105 31.98 -14.23 11.37
N ALA A 106 32.93 -14.93 10.74
CA ALA A 106 33.21 -16.32 11.04
C ALA A 106 34.70 -16.66 10.88
N PRO A 107 35.29 -17.45 11.80
CA PRO A 107 36.66 -17.92 11.66
C PRO A 107 36.74 -19.04 10.60
N VAL A 108 37.55 -18.82 9.56
CA VAL A 108 37.86 -19.81 8.54
C VAL A 108 39.19 -20.47 8.88
N ARG A 109 39.15 -21.78 9.18
CA ARG A 109 40.35 -22.55 9.52
C ARG A 109 41.28 -22.67 8.32
N THR A 110 42.58 -22.58 8.59
CA THR A 110 43.65 -22.80 7.61
C THR A 110 44.16 -24.24 7.69
N PHE A 111 44.71 -24.73 6.59
CA PHE A 111 45.37 -26.02 6.50
C PHE A 111 46.89 -25.86 6.63
N PHE A 112 47.52 -25.07 5.77
CA PHE A 112 48.98 -24.97 5.67
C PHE A 112 49.56 -23.81 6.49
N ALA A 113 48.88 -22.66 6.54
CA ALA A 113 49.27 -21.48 7.30
C ALA A 113 49.33 -21.76 8.82
N ARG A 114 48.66 -22.84 9.26
CA ARG A 114 48.77 -23.35 10.63
C ARG A 114 50.19 -23.79 10.99
N LEU A 115 51.00 -24.22 10.02
CA LEU A 115 52.43 -24.53 10.21
C LEU A 115 53.23 -23.29 10.65
N PHE A 116 52.75 -22.10 10.30
CA PHE A 116 53.34 -20.80 10.64
C PHE A 116 52.60 -20.10 11.78
N GLY A 117 51.77 -20.82 12.55
CA GLY A 117 51.07 -20.29 13.72
C GLY A 117 49.74 -19.58 13.42
N VAL A 118 49.31 -19.52 12.15
CA VAL A 118 48.03 -18.90 11.77
C VAL A 118 46.97 -19.97 11.67
N ALA A 119 46.16 -20.16 12.72
CA ALA A 119 45.15 -21.22 12.79
C ALA A 119 43.85 -20.92 12.02
N SER A 120 43.54 -19.64 11.79
CA SER A 120 42.35 -19.20 11.06
C SER A 120 42.48 -17.77 10.56
N PHE A 121 41.73 -17.46 9.51
CA PHE A 121 41.45 -16.09 9.08
C PHE A 121 39.98 -15.75 9.38
N THR A 122 39.72 -14.57 9.92
CA THR A 122 38.34 -14.13 10.16
C THR A 122 37.74 -13.58 8.88
N ALA A 123 36.73 -14.26 8.34
CA ALA A 123 35.92 -13.73 7.26
C ALA A 123 34.90 -12.75 7.84
N HIS A 124 34.75 -11.58 7.21
CA HIS A 124 33.72 -10.60 7.51
C HIS A 124 32.94 -10.29 6.24
N ARG A 125 31.61 -10.33 6.31
CA ARG A 125 30.71 -9.90 5.23
C ARG A 125 29.54 -9.13 5.79
N ASN A 126 29.11 -8.16 5.00
CA ASN A 126 27.95 -7.33 5.24
C ASN A 126 26.93 -7.52 4.12
N ALA A 127 25.66 -7.39 4.48
CA ALA A 127 24.55 -7.34 3.56
C ALA A 127 23.56 -6.28 4.03
N ARG A 128 22.89 -5.65 3.06
CA ARG A 128 21.83 -4.67 3.30
C ARG A 128 20.63 -5.10 2.50
N ALA A 129 19.47 -5.15 3.12
CA ALA A 129 18.21 -5.38 2.43
C ALA A 129 17.23 -4.24 2.74
N GLU A 130 16.41 -3.90 1.77
CA GLU A 130 15.34 -2.92 1.89
C GLU A 130 13.99 -3.61 1.71
N PHE A 131 13.04 -3.23 2.58
CA PHE A 131 11.65 -3.63 2.48
C PHE A 131 10.77 -2.43 2.12
N LEU A 132 10.22 -2.46 0.92
CA LEU A 132 9.27 -1.46 0.46
C LEU A 132 7.90 -1.82 0.99
N LEU A 133 7.23 -0.87 1.65
CA LEU A 133 5.85 -1.02 2.11
C LEU A 133 4.85 -0.76 0.97
N PRO A 134 3.59 -1.22 1.10
CA PRO A 134 2.53 -0.83 0.18
C PRO A 134 2.41 0.69 0.16
N VAL A 135 2.23 1.26 -1.03
CA VAL A 135 2.17 2.71 -1.21
C VAL A 135 0.91 3.25 -0.52
N PRO A 136 1.00 4.20 0.44
CA PRO A 136 -0.16 4.82 1.05
C PRO A 136 -1.04 5.51 0.00
N MET A 137 -2.35 5.31 0.03
CA MET A 137 -3.28 5.85 -0.98
C MET A 137 -4.38 6.76 -0.39
N GLY A 138 -4.77 7.75 -1.18
CA GLY A 138 -6.02 8.51 -0.98
C GLY A 138 -6.05 9.53 0.15
N SER A 139 -5.18 9.44 1.17
CA SER A 139 -5.11 10.46 2.22
C SER A 139 -3.73 10.62 2.85
N PRO A 140 -3.24 11.87 3.01
CA PRO A 140 -2.07 12.18 3.81
C PRO A 140 -2.36 12.48 5.29
N GLN A 141 -3.62 12.42 5.72
CA GLN A 141 -4.08 12.89 7.03
C GLN A 141 -4.43 11.74 7.98
N ASN A 142 -4.86 12.09 9.19
CA ASN A 142 -5.45 11.19 10.16
C ASN A 142 -6.90 10.78 9.83
N TYR A 143 -7.43 11.19 8.68
CA TYR A 143 -8.77 10.83 8.18
C TYR A 143 -8.72 10.46 6.70
N TYR A 144 -9.69 9.69 6.22
CA TYR A 144 -9.80 9.19 4.85
C TYR A 144 -11.24 9.25 4.35
N GLY A 145 -11.43 9.48 3.05
CA GLY A 145 -12.76 9.44 2.44
C GLY A 145 -13.70 10.47 3.06
N ILE A 146 -13.22 11.70 3.26
CA ILE A 146 -14.01 12.80 3.79
C ILE A 146 -14.20 13.84 2.70
N ASN A 147 -15.45 14.23 2.46
CA ASN A 147 -15.81 15.35 1.61
C ASN A 147 -16.82 16.26 2.33
N VAL A 148 -17.30 17.29 1.64
CA VAL A 148 -18.38 18.14 2.15
C VAL A 148 -19.73 17.42 2.11
N LEU A 149 -20.60 17.73 3.07
CA LEU A 149 -21.92 17.12 3.28
C LEU A 149 -23.03 18.03 2.74
N CYS A 150 -23.32 17.94 1.44
CA CYS A 150 -24.35 18.78 0.84
C CYS A 150 -25.77 18.34 1.27
N GLY A 151 -26.55 19.28 1.79
CA GLY A 151 -27.99 19.19 1.96
C GLY A 151 -28.77 19.74 0.76
N ASN A 152 -30.09 19.58 0.79
CA ASN A 152 -30.96 19.96 -0.33
C ASN A 152 -30.94 21.47 -0.65
N SER A 153 -30.63 22.32 0.33
CA SER A 153 -30.56 23.78 0.18
C SER A 153 -29.16 24.31 -0.11
N ASP A 154 -28.13 23.47 -0.05
CA ASP A 154 -26.74 23.91 -0.20
C ASP A 154 -26.38 24.08 -1.67
N ILE A 155 -25.37 24.90 -1.96
CA ILE A 155 -24.90 25.18 -3.31
C ILE A 155 -23.46 24.65 -3.44
N PRO A 156 -23.24 23.48 -4.04
CA PRO A 156 -21.89 22.94 -4.26
C PRO A 156 -20.97 23.95 -4.99
N PRO A 157 -19.70 24.10 -4.60
CA PRO A 157 -18.98 23.31 -3.58
C PRO A 157 -19.13 23.86 -2.14
N ALA A 158 -19.91 24.92 -1.92
CA ALA A 158 -20.12 25.54 -0.60
C ALA A 158 -21.11 24.74 0.25
N CYS A 159 -20.73 23.52 0.60
CA CYS A 159 -21.48 22.65 1.51
C CYS A 159 -20.76 22.55 2.88
N PRO A 160 -21.49 22.22 3.96
CA PRO A 160 -20.91 22.03 5.28
C PRO A 160 -19.77 21.00 5.27
N PRO A 161 -18.62 21.28 5.92
CA PRO A 161 -17.58 20.28 6.11
C PRO A 161 -18.00 19.27 7.19
N VAL A 162 -17.36 18.10 7.19
CA VAL A 162 -17.50 17.10 8.26
C VAL A 162 -16.72 17.57 9.49
N PRO A 163 -17.33 17.67 10.68
CA PRO A 163 -16.58 17.94 11.92
C PRO A 163 -15.69 16.74 12.27
N SER A 164 -14.52 16.96 12.87
CA SER A 164 -13.67 15.89 13.39
C SER A 164 -14.36 15.16 14.56
N ALA A 165 -14.12 13.86 14.66
CA ALA A 165 -14.63 12.98 15.71
C ALA A 165 -14.14 13.36 17.12
N ASP A 166 -12.97 14.01 17.24
CA ASP A 166 -12.43 14.48 18.53
C ASP A 166 -12.88 15.90 18.90
N GLY A 167 -13.64 16.57 18.03
CA GLY A 167 -14.11 17.94 18.24
C GLY A 167 -13.06 19.03 18.01
N SER A 168 -11.90 18.71 17.43
CA SER A 168 -10.82 19.66 17.12
C SER A 168 -11.19 20.72 16.06
N GLY A 169 -12.29 20.52 15.33
CA GLY A 169 -12.77 21.45 14.32
C GLY A 169 -13.40 20.72 13.15
N ASN A 170 -13.29 21.31 11.96
CA ASN A 170 -13.80 20.73 10.72
C ASN A 170 -12.65 20.13 9.90
N LEU A 171 -12.90 18.94 9.33
CA LEU A 171 -11.96 18.26 8.45
C LEU A 171 -11.97 18.91 7.06
N ALA A 172 -10.79 19.07 6.46
CA ALA A 172 -10.70 19.60 5.10
C ALA A 172 -11.13 18.51 4.09
N PRO A 173 -11.98 18.84 3.10
CA PRO A 173 -12.47 17.87 2.14
C PRO A 173 -11.34 17.34 1.24
N LEU A 174 -11.30 16.02 1.08
CA LEU A 174 -10.41 15.29 0.17
C LEU A 174 -11.00 15.16 -1.23
N GLY A 175 -12.26 15.59 -1.44
CA GLY A 175 -12.98 15.56 -2.71
C GLY A 175 -13.76 14.26 -2.98
N PHE A 176 -13.66 13.26 -2.10
CA PHE A 176 -14.37 11.99 -2.22
C PHE A 176 -14.80 11.47 -0.85
N PHE A 177 -15.89 10.71 -0.81
CA PHE A 177 -16.17 9.79 0.29
C PHE A 177 -15.63 8.42 -0.04
N GLY A 178 -15.20 7.66 0.98
CA GLY A 178 -14.96 6.23 0.81
C GLY A 178 -16.26 5.58 0.33
N GLY A 179 -16.17 4.61 -0.57
CA GLY A 179 -17.33 3.93 -1.12
C GLY A 179 -17.13 2.43 -1.09
N VAL A 180 -18.21 1.68 -0.92
CA VAL A 180 -18.23 0.24 -1.14
C VAL A 180 -19.58 -0.18 -1.70
N GLU A 181 -19.57 -0.91 -2.81
CA GLU A 181 -20.82 -1.42 -3.39
C GLU A 181 -21.24 -2.72 -2.72
N ALA A 182 -22.56 -2.87 -2.57
CA ALA A 182 -23.18 -4.08 -2.08
C ALA A 182 -22.79 -5.30 -2.93
N ARG A 183 -22.78 -6.49 -2.32
CA ARG A 183 -22.27 -7.70 -2.96
C ARG A 183 -23.00 -8.05 -4.25
N GLY A 184 -24.32 -7.84 -4.29
CA GLY A 184 -25.15 -8.13 -5.46
C GLY A 184 -25.10 -7.06 -6.56
N THR A 185 -24.48 -5.91 -6.31
CA THR A 185 -24.29 -4.85 -7.31
C THR A 185 -23.45 -5.38 -8.48
N ASP A 186 -23.72 -4.89 -9.69
CA ASP A 186 -22.93 -5.22 -10.87
C ASP A 186 -21.70 -4.32 -10.93
N ARG A 187 -20.52 -4.90 -11.20
CA ARG A 187 -19.25 -4.17 -11.25
C ARG A 187 -19.23 -3.05 -12.29
N THR A 188 -20.15 -3.03 -13.25
CA THR A 188 -20.32 -1.92 -14.21
C THR A 188 -20.62 -0.57 -13.55
N SER A 189 -20.85 -0.56 -12.25
CA SER A 189 -21.18 0.63 -11.47
C SER A 189 -19.96 1.30 -10.85
N GLY A 190 -18.78 0.66 -10.86
CA GLY A 190 -17.51 1.29 -10.49
C GLY A 190 -16.65 0.54 -9.46
N ASP A 191 -17.25 -0.38 -8.70
CA ASP A 191 -16.54 -1.20 -7.73
C ASP A 191 -16.06 -2.53 -8.36
N ALA A 192 -14.74 -2.68 -8.47
CA ALA A 192 -14.13 -3.84 -9.11
C ALA A 192 -14.07 -5.10 -8.23
N TYR A 193 -14.19 -4.95 -6.90
CA TYR A 193 -13.79 -5.96 -5.92
C TYR A 193 -14.92 -6.43 -4.99
N SER A 194 -15.87 -5.56 -4.62
CA SER A 194 -16.97 -5.92 -3.71
C SER A 194 -18.14 -6.58 -4.43
N THR A 195 -18.26 -6.32 -5.73
CA THR A 195 -19.37 -6.75 -6.58
C THR A 195 -19.18 -8.18 -7.07
N TYR A 196 -20.21 -9.01 -6.94
CA TYR A 196 -20.15 -10.43 -7.28
C TYR A 196 -20.37 -10.70 -8.78
N TYR A 197 -20.97 -9.76 -9.51
CA TYR A 197 -21.37 -9.93 -10.91
C TYR A 197 -20.66 -8.96 -11.87
N ASN A 198 -20.50 -9.42 -13.11
CA ASN A 198 -20.07 -8.64 -14.28
C ASN A 198 -21.05 -8.90 -15.43
N GLY A 199 -22.21 -8.27 -15.36
CA GLY A 199 -23.40 -8.64 -16.12
C GLY A 199 -24.09 -9.86 -15.51
N ASN A 200 -24.84 -9.68 -14.41
CA ASN A 200 -25.61 -10.74 -13.75
C ASN A 200 -26.38 -11.60 -14.79
N PRO A 201 -26.18 -12.95 -14.82
CA PRO A 201 -25.57 -13.79 -13.78
C PRO A 201 -24.08 -14.12 -13.95
N VAL A 202 -23.34 -13.47 -14.86
CA VAL A 202 -21.91 -13.72 -15.06
C VAL A 202 -21.12 -13.23 -13.84
N LEU A 203 -20.22 -14.08 -13.33
CA LEU A 203 -19.43 -13.77 -12.13
C LEU A 203 -18.32 -12.75 -12.42
N ASN A 204 -18.11 -11.85 -11.46
CA ASN A 204 -16.96 -10.97 -11.45
C ASN A 204 -15.71 -11.73 -10.99
N THR A 205 -14.75 -11.95 -11.88
CA THR A 205 -13.46 -12.58 -11.54
C THR A 205 -12.57 -11.68 -10.66
N GLY A 206 -12.88 -10.38 -10.60
CA GLY A 206 -12.27 -9.44 -9.68
C GLY A 206 -12.84 -9.51 -8.27
N PHE A 207 -13.99 -10.17 -8.03
CA PHE A 207 -14.60 -10.23 -6.71
C PHE A 207 -13.61 -10.74 -5.66
N ASN A 208 -13.51 -10.00 -4.56
CA ASN A 208 -12.68 -10.34 -3.43
C ASN A 208 -13.51 -10.24 -2.15
N ALA A 209 -13.69 -11.36 -1.47
CA ALA A 209 -14.49 -11.44 -0.25
C ALA A 209 -13.93 -10.61 0.91
N ASP A 210 -12.65 -10.26 0.85
CA ASP A 210 -11.97 -9.40 1.82
C ASP A 210 -12.17 -7.91 1.56
N GLY A 211 -12.87 -7.54 0.47
CA GLY A 211 -13.24 -6.15 0.15
C GLY A 211 -12.05 -5.20 0.08
N TYR A 212 -12.17 -4.05 0.74
CA TYR A 212 -11.13 -3.02 0.79
C TYR A 212 -10.47 -2.95 2.17
N SER A 213 -9.21 -2.53 2.19
CA SER A 213 -8.42 -2.42 3.41
C SER A 213 -7.76 -1.05 3.51
N TYR A 214 -7.82 -0.49 4.72
CA TYR A 214 -7.23 0.79 5.08
C TYR A 214 -6.27 0.57 6.24
N ILE A 215 -5.06 1.11 6.14
CA ILE A 215 -4.06 1.02 7.20
C ILE A 215 -4.26 2.18 8.16
N VAL A 216 -4.50 1.85 9.42
CA VAL A 216 -4.43 2.74 10.57
C VAL A 216 -2.99 2.67 11.07
N ASP A 217 -2.24 3.76 10.88
CA ASP A 217 -0.85 3.87 11.29
C ASP A 217 -0.76 4.77 12.52
N LEU A 218 -0.45 4.17 13.68
CA LEU A 218 -0.25 4.84 14.96
C LEU A 218 1.27 4.87 15.25
N PRO A 219 1.97 5.99 14.98
CA PRO A 219 3.42 6.04 15.09
C PRO A 219 3.92 5.77 16.50
N ALA A 220 5.21 5.42 16.63
CA ALA A 220 5.85 5.17 17.92
C ALA A 220 5.64 6.34 18.90
N GLY A 221 5.28 6.03 20.14
CA GLY A 221 4.90 6.97 21.19
C GLY A 221 3.42 7.36 21.20
N THR A 222 2.60 6.83 20.29
CA THR A 222 1.15 7.04 20.31
C THR A 222 0.49 6.32 21.49
N THR A 223 -0.41 7.01 22.18
CA THR A 223 -1.23 6.40 23.24
C THR A 223 -2.71 6.77 23.08
N GLY A 224 -3.58 5.82 23.45
CA GLY A 224 -5.03 6.03 23.45
C GLY A 224 -5.61 6.23 22.05
N GLY A 225 -5.08 5.52 21.04
CA GLY A 225 -5.58 5.55 19.68
C GLY A 225 -7.03 5.10 19.57
N SER A 226 -7.81 5.73 18.72
CA SER A 226 -9.22 5.40 18.44
C SER A 226 -9.51 5.46 16.94
N VAL A 227 -10.33 4.52 16.47
CA VAL A 227 -10.79 4.43 15.08
C VAL A 227 -12.27 4.77 15.03
N TRP A 228 -12.61 5.75 14.19
CA TRP A 228 -13.95 6.28 14.03
C TRP A 228 -14.43 6.07 12.59
N LEU A 229 -15.71 5.75 12.45
CA LEU A 229 -16.41 5.60 11.18
C LEU A 229 -17.46 6.69 11.07
N PHE A 230 -17.45 7.44 9.98
CA PHE A 230 -18.47 8.42 9.64
C PHE A 230 -19.47 7.80 8.68
N ASP A 231 -20.75 7.90 9.01
CA ASP A 231 -21.86 7.32 8.24
C ASP A 231 -21.70 5.80 7.95
N PRO A 232 -21.36 4.95 8.95
CA PRO A 232 -21.09 3.53 8.66
C PRO A 232 -22.34 2.71 8.29
N MET A 233 -23.55 3.21 8.55
CA MET A 233 -24.77 2.54 8.11
C MET A 233 -25.16 3.01 6.72
N PHE A 234 -25.67 2.10 5.91
CA PHE A 234 -26.37 2.51 4.71
C PHE A 234 -27.69 3.21 5.05
N CYS A 235 -27.84 4.44 4.58
CA CYS A 235 -29.02 5.28 4.68
C CYS A 235 -29.15 6.12 3.41
N ALA A 236 -29.91 5.63 2.43
CA ALA A 236 -29.97 6.31 1.14
C ALA A 236 -30.55 7.72 1.26
N THR A 237 -29.95 8.66 0.55
CA THR A 237 -30.39 10.06 0.48
C THR A 237 -31.02 10.37 -0.87
N GLY A 238 -31.84 11.42 -0.92
CA GLY A 238 -32.39 11.91 -2.18
C GLY A 238 -31.35 12.67 -3.00
N GLY A 239 -31.70 13.06 -4.22
CA GLY A 239 -30.95 14.07 -4.96
C GLY A 239 -31.45 15.48 -4.65
N GLN A 240 -30.60 16.50 -4.82
CA GLN A 240 -31.02 17.90 -4.76
C GLN A 240 -32.21 18.15 -5.69
N THR A 241 -33.21 18.90 -5.23
CA THR A 241 -34.40 19.21 -6.06
C THR A 241 -34.09 20.06 -7.29
N THR A 242 -32.96 20.75 -7.31
CA THR A 242 -32.57 21.68 -8.38
C THR A 242 -31.59 21.08 -9.38
N THR A 243 -30.62 20.29 -8.91
CA THR A 243 -29.51 19.76 -9.73
C THR A 243 -29.51 18.24 -9.82
N ALA A 244 -30.32 17.56 -9.00
CA ALA A 244 -30.26 16.12 -8.75
C ALA A 244 -28.91 15.60 -8.22
N ALA A 245 -28.00 16.49 -7.79
CA ALA A 245 -26.75 16.10 -7.14
C ALA A 245 -27.03 15.28 -5.87
N ARG A 246 -26.19 14.26 -5.62
CA ARG A 246 -26.34 13.38 -4.44
C ARG A 246 -26.12 14.17 -3.15
N LEU A 247 -26.89 13.82 -2.13
CA LEU A 247 -26.91 14.47 -0.82
C LEU A 247 -26.12 13.63 0.20
N GLY A 248 -25.75 14.25 1.33
CA GLY A 248 -24.99 13.57 2.40
C GLY A 248 -23.68 12.96 1.89
N VAL A 249 -23.37 11.74 2.35
CA VAL A 249 -22.19 10.99 1.87
C VAL A 249 -22.38 10.33 0.50
N GLY A 250 -23.60 10.35 -0.03
CA GLY A 250 -23.91 9.82 -1.36
C GLY A 250 -24.54 8.42 -1.38
N ASP A 251 -25.01 7.86 -0.27
CA ASP A 251 -25.72 6.58 -0.25
C ASP A 251 -26.93 6.57 -1.21
N TYR A 252 -26.97 5.56 -2.09
CA TYR A 252 -28.08 5.38 -3.04
C TYR A 252 -28.20 3.93 -3.53
N TRP A 253 -29.41 3.53 -3.95
CA TRP A 253 -29.59 2.29 -4.71
C TRP A 253 -29.20 2.47 -6.17
N ILE A 254 -28.33 1.58 -6.64
CA ILE A 254 -27.74 1.64 -7.97
C ILE A 254 -28.73 1.12 -9.04
N PRO A 255 -28.69 1.66 -10.29
CA PRO A 255 -29.44 1.11 -11.41
C PRO A 255 -29.33 -0.40 -11.57
N GLY A 256 -30.46 -1.05 -11.86
CA GLY A 256 -30.56 -2.53 -11.94
C GLY A 256 -31.05 -3.19 -10.65
N GLY A 257 -31.26 -2.44 -9.56
CA GLY A 257 -31.91 -2.88 -8.34
C GLY A 257 -33.38 -2.46 -8.24
N THR A 258 -34.18 -3.18 -7.45
CA THR A 258 -35.59 -2.80 -7.15
C THR A 258 -35.73 -1.82 -5.98
N GLY A 259 -34.61 -1.47 -5.31
CA GLY A 259 -34.61 -0.73 -4.06
C GLY A 259 -35.28 -1.49 -2.91
N GLY A 260 -34.99 -1.11 -1.66
CA GLY A 260 -35.63 -1.69 -0.48
C GLY A 260 -35.15 -3.11 -0.08
N ILE A 261 -34.24 -3.70 -0.86
CA ILE A 261 -33.45 -4.86 -0.44
C ILE A 261 -32.33 -4.34 0.46
N GLY A 262 -32.22 -4.89 1.67
CA GLY A 262 -31.23 -4.46 2.64
C GLY A 262 -29.83 -4.87 2.23
N ILE A 263 -28.86 -3.98 2.46
CA ILE A 263 -27.45 -4.19 2.15
C ILE A 263 -26.65 -4.40 3.42
N THR A 264 -25.49 -5.04 3.32
CA THR A 264 -24.63 -5.30 4.47
C THR A 264 -23.23 -4.75 4.25
N THR A 265 -22.76 -3.93 5.19
CA THR A 265 -21.35 -3.52 5.28
C THR A 265 -20.81 -3.92 6.65
N VAL A 266 -19.64 -4.55 6.69
CA VAL A 266 -18.97 -4.94 7.92
C VAL A 266 -17.59 -4.32 7.98
N TYR A 267 -17.27 -3.73 9.13
CA TYR A 267 -15.99 -3.11 9.44
C TYR A 267 -15.25 -3.97 10.46
N ASN A 268 -14.10 -4.51 10.07
CA ASN A 268 -13.25 -5.33 10.93
C ASN A 268 -11.92 -4.63 11.15
N LEU A 269 -11.54 -4.43 12.41
CA LEU A 269 -10.21 -3.92 12.75
C LEU A 269 -9.33 -5.08 13.20
N TRP A 270 -8.21 -5.26 12.50
CA TRP A 270 -7.23 -6.31 12.75
C TRP A 270 -5.93 -5.71 13.24
N ASP A 271 -5.32 -6.33 14.25
CA ASP A 271 -3.91 -6.14 14.56
C ASP A 271 -3.09 -6.87 13.51
N MET A 272 -2.18 -6.15 12.86
CA MET A 272 -1.33 -6.69 11.79
C MET A 272 -0.07 -7.36 12.35
N ASN A 273 0.15 -7.35 13.67
CA ASN A 273 1.30 -7.97 14.33
C ASN A 273 2.69 -7.57 13.73
N GLY A 274 2.74 -6.40 13.08
CA GLY A 274 3.92 -5.88 12.40
C GLY A 274 4.29 -6.56 11.08
N THR A 275 3.38 -7.28 10.42
CA THR A 275 3.64 -8.03 9.16
C THR A 275 2.82 -7.48 7.97
N PRO A 276 3.16 -6.31 7.40
CA PRO A 276 2.29 -5.56 6.46
C PRO A 276 1.92 -6.23 5.14
N TYR A 277 2.57 -7.34 4.78
CA TYR A 277 2.28 -8.13 3.57
C TYR A 277 1.75 -9.54 3.85
N ALA A 278 1.69 -9.95 5.12
CA ALA A 278 1.10 -11.21 5.53
C ALA A 278 -0.20 -10.91 6.26
N THR A 279 -1.17 -11.82 6.13
CA THR A 279 -2.43 -11.73 6.87
C THR A 279 -2.69 -12.96 7.74
N SER A 280 -1.78 -13.94 7.68
CA SER A 280 -1.93 -15.24 8.31
C SER A 280 -1.82 -15.18 9.83
N ASP A 281 -1.14 -14.18 10.36
CA ASP A 281 -0.95 -13.94 11.79
C ASP A 281 -1.79 -12.77 12.33
N ASP A 282 -2.61 -12.13 11.49
CA ASP A 282 -3.44 -11.02 11.94
C ASP A 282 -4.47 -11.47 12.98
N THR A 283 -4.72 -10.59 13.96
CA THR A 283 -5.67 -10.86 15.04
C THR A 283 -6.84 -9.89 15.01
N LEU A 284 -8.08 -10.39 14.94
CA LEU A 284 -9.27 -9.54 14.96
C LEU A 284 -9.40 -8.88 16.34
N LEU A 285 -9.40 -7.55 16.38
CA LEU A 285 -9.59 -6.77 17.59
C LEU A 285 -11.06 -6.43 17.83
N VAL A 286 -11.74 -5.94 16.79
CA VAL A 286 -13.15 -5.55 16.86
C VAL A 286 -13.82 -5.67 15.50
N THR A 287 -15.12 -5.95 15.52
CA THR A 287 -15.96 -5.99 14.32
C THR A 287 -17.25 -5.23 14.58
N SER A 288 -17.78 -4.54 13.57
CA SER A 288 -19.17 -4.06 13.59
C SER A 288 -20.18 -5.22 13.58
N GLY A 289 -19.75 -6.43 13.17
CA GLY A 289 -20.60 -7.60 13.09
C GLY A 289 -21.85 -7.33 12.27
N ALA A 290 -23.01 -7.70 12.82
CA ALA A 290 -24.31 -7.49 12.17
C ALA A 290 -24.91 -6.09 12.37
N LEU A 291 -24.20 -5.13 13.00
CA LEU A 291 -24.76 -3.82 13.36
C LEU A 291 -25.26 -3.03 12.13
N PHE A 292 -24.58 -3.16 10.99
CA PHE A 292 -24.94 -2.51 9.72
C PHE A 292 -25.34 -3.54 8.65
N ALA A 293 -25.91 -4.67 9.07
CA ALA A 293 -26.38 -5.71 8.18
C ALA A 293 -27.84 -5.50 7.77
N ASN A 294 -28.16 -5.88 6.53
CA ASN A 294 -29.50 -5.82 5.95
C ASN A 294 -30.17 -4.43 6.10
N SER A 295 -29.39 -3.35 6.01
CA SER A 295 -29.92 -1.99 6.09
C SER A 295 -30.60 -1.62 4.78
N ASN A 296 -31.88 -1.24 4.85
CA ASN A 296 -32.66 -0.74 3.71
C ASN A 296 -33.22 0.67 3.96
N ALA A 297 -32.63 1.42 4.90
CA ALA A 297 -33.18 2.69 5.37
C ALA A 297 -33.00 3.83 4.35
N VAL A 298 -33.84 4.87 4.48
CA VAL A 298 -33.75 6.11 3.68
C VAL A 298 -33.88 7.34 4.56
N ASP A 299 -33.20 8.44 4.25
CA ASP A 299 -33.39 9.70 4.95
C ASP A 299 -34.67 10.39 4.45
N LYS A 300 -35.71 10.47 5.29
CA LYS A 300 -36.96 11.20 4.99
C LYS A 300 -36.98 12.60 5.61
N GLY A 301 -35.89 12.99 6.26
CA GLY A 301 -35.69 14.27 6.89
C GLY A 301 -35.58 15.43 5.90
N PRO A 302 -35.91 16.66 6.32
CA PRO A 302 -36.01 17.80 5.41
C PRO A 302 -34.67 18.19 4.74
N VAL A 303 -33.53 17.78 5.31
CA VAL A 303 -32.20 18.13 4.83
C VAL A 303 -31.74 17.22 3.70
N TYR A 304 -31.91 15.89 3.86
CA TYR A 304 -31.34 14.90 2.94
C TYR A 304 -32.38 14.07 2.17
N ARG A 305 -33.69 14.25 2.42
CA ARG A 305 -34.75 13.63 1.58
C ARG A 305 -34.73 14.12 0.13
N GLY A 306 -34.25 15.33 -0.12
CA GLY A 306 -34.15 15.94 -1.44
C GLY A 306 -35.43 15.81 -2.29
N ASN A 307 -35.25 15.33 -3.52
CA ASN A 307 -36.29 15.01 -4.50
C ASN A 307 -37.02 13.68 -4.23
N THR A 308 -36.77 13.01 -3.11
CA THR A 308 -37.34 11.72 -2.69
C THR A 308 -37.00 10.52 -3.60
N SER A 309 -36.08 10.69 -4.53
CA SER A 309 -35.55 9.61 -5.37
C SER A 309 -34.27 9.06 -4.76
N TYR A 310 -34.36 7.90 -4.11
CA TYR A 310 -33.24 7.24 -3.43
C TYR A 310 -32.51 6.23 -4.33
N GLY A 311 -33.02 6.04 -5.55
CA GLY A 311 -32.49 5.17 -6.58
C GLY A 311 -33.42 5.14 -7.79
N PRO A 312 -33.03 4.55 -8.92
CA PRO A 312 -33.85 4.50 -10.12
C PRO A 312 -35.22 3.84 -9.87
N GLY A 313 -36.27 4.65 -9.89
CA GLY A 313 -37.64 4.20 -9.63
C GLY A 313 -37.94 3.84 -8.17
N TYR A 314 -37.04 4.14 -7.22
CA TYR A 314 -37.22 3.82 -5.81
C TYR A 314 -37.40 5.06 -4.93
N TYR A 315 -38.54 5.11 -4.23
CA TYR A 315 -38.97 6.27 -3.43
C TYR A 315 -39.09 5.98 -1.92
N GLY A 316 -38.54 4.85 -1.44
CA GLY A 316 -38.39 4.59 -0.01
C GLY A 316 -39.69 4.32 0.77
N ALA A 317 -40.78 3.95 0.10
CA ALA A 317 -42.09 3.74 0.75
C ALA A 317 -42.06 2.65 1.84
N SER A 318 -41.34 1.56 1.59
CA SER A 318 -41.18 0.43 2.53
C SER A 318 -40.01 0.59 3.51
N SER A 319 -39.15 1.59 3.31
CA SER A 319 -37.95 1.82 4.12
C SER A 319 -38.25 2.58 5.40
N ALA A 320 -37.51 2.23 6.46
CA ALA A 320 -37.45 3.05 7.67
C ALA A 320 -36.78 4.40 7.39
N ASP A 321 -37.21 5.43 8.14
CA ASP A 321 -36.56 6.73 8.13
C ASP A 321 -35.31 6.72 9.01
N CYS A 322 -34.14 6.98 8.44
CA CYS A 322 -32.86 6.99 9.17
C CYS A 322 -32.35 8.38 9.57
N GLN A 323 -33.11 9.47 9.37
CA GLN A 323 -32.65 10.83 9.71
C GLN A 323 -32.16 11.01 11.16
N SER A 324 -32.70 10.20 12.08
CA SER A 324 -32.41 10.27 13.52
C SER A 324 -31.42 9.19 13.99
N SER A 325 -30.92 8.35 13.08
CA SER A 325 -29.98 7.30 13.42
C SER A 325 -28.68 7.89 13.99
N PRO A 326 -28.12 7.32 15.06
CA PRO A 326 -26.80 7.73 15.55
C PRO A 326 -25.66 7.33 14.60
N TYR A 327 -25.96 6.54 13.57
CA TYR A 327 -24.99 6.04 12.59
C TYR A 327 -25.13 6.70 11.22
N HIS A 328 -26.14 7.57 11.01
CA HIS A 328 -26.31 8.28 9.75
C HIS A 328 -25.71 9.69 9.81
N ASN A 329 -24.83 10.05 8.88
CA ASN A 329 -24.13 11.34 8.82
C ASN A 329 -23.49 11.73 10.18
N ARG A 330 -22.96 10.73 10.90
CA ARG A 330 -22.41 10.86 12.26
C ARG A 330 -21.22 9.94 12.47
N TRP A 331 -20.35 10.34 13.39
CA TRP A 331 -19.24 9.51 13.87
C TRP A 331 -19.73 8.43 14.83
N TRP A 332 -19.27 7.21 14.60
CA TRP A 332 -19.37 6.09 15.52
C TRP A 332 -17.97 5.50 15.78
N ARG A 333 -17.65 5.25 17.04
CA ARG A 333 -16.34 4.72 17.42
C ARG A 333 -16.33 3.20 17.31
N LEU A 334 -15.49 2.68 16.41
CA LEU A 334 -15.27 1.25 16.26
C LEU A 334 -14.32 0.72 17.35
N ALA A 335 -13.23 1.43 17.62
CA ALA A 335 -12.19 1.02 18.57
C ALA A 335 -11.64 2.21 19.37
N SER A 336 -11.11 1.93 20.56
CA SER A 336 -10.38 2.89 21.40
C SER A 336 -9.35 2.18 22.27
N GLY A 337 -8.36 2.92 22.75
CA GLY A 337 -7.32 2.38 23.62
C GLY A 337 -6.20 1.64 22.86
N LEU A 338 -6.07 1.90 21.56
CA LEU A 338 -5.00 1.35 20.74
C LEU A 338 -3.65 1.98 21.11
N GLY A 339 -2.59 1.18 21.03
CA GLY A 339 -1.21 1.63 21.21
C GLY A 339 -0.57 2.03 19.89
N GLU A 340 0.74 2.30 19.92
CA GLU A 340 1.54 2.37 18.70
C GLU A 340 1.47 1.05 17.90
N GLY A 341 1.51 1.14 16.58
CA GLY A 341 1.42 -0.01 15.68
C GLY A 341 0.64 0.27 14.41
N GLN A 342 0.56 -0.74 13.56
CA GLN A 342 -0.25 -0.73 12.35
C GLN A 342 -1.42 -1.69 12.49
N TYR A 343 -2.61 -1.19 12.19
CA TYR A 343 -3.86 -1.96 12.22
C TYR A 343 -4.52 -1.89 10.85
N ARG A 344 -5.15 -2.99 10.43
CA ARG A 344 -5.90 -3.03 9.17
C ARG A 344 -7.38 -2.89 9.46
N LEU A 345 -7.98 -1.80 8.99
CA LEU A 345 -9.42 -1.65 8.91
C LEU A 345 -9.91 -2.23 7.58
N GLN A 346 -10.60 -3.35 7.65
CA GLN A 346 -11.19 -4.04 6.51
C GLN A 346 -12.67 -3.66 6.39
N VAL A 347 -13.10 -3.30 5.17
CA VAL A 347 -14.50 -2.99 4.83
C VAL A 347 -14.98 -4.04 3.83
N VAL A 348 -15.99 -4.83 4.23
CA VAL A 348 -16.49 -5.96 3.44
C VAL A 348 -18.00 -5.92 3.27
N THR A 349 -18.47 -6.41 2.11
CA THR A 349 -19.90 -6.64 1.82
C THR A 349 -20.20 -8.12 1.59
N SER A 350 -19.20 -9.00 1.72
CA SER A 350 -19.31 -10.44 1.42
C SER A 350 -20.33 -11.19 2.30
N SER A 351 -20.70 -10.64 3.46
CA SER A 351 -21.80 -11.16 4.31
C SER A 351 -23.21 -10.78 3.81
N GLY A 352 -23.31 -9.92 2.80
CA GLY A 352 -24.56 -9.53 2.16
C GLY A 352 -25.12 -10.58 1.20
N THR A 353 -26.30 -10.29 0.65
CA THR A 353 -26.95 -11.18 -0.32
C THR A 353 -26.48 -10.91 -1.75
N ASN A 354 -26.88 -11.73 -2.72
CA ASN A 354 -26.60 -11.45 -4.14
C ASN A 354 -27.70 -10.61 -4.82
N ASN A 355 -28.71 -10.17 -4.06
CA ASN A 355 -29.84 -9.38 -4.57
C ASN A 355 -29.79 -7.91 -4.12
N GLU A 356 -28.90 -7.57 -3.20
CA GLU A 356 -28.65 -6.18 -2.79
C GLU A 356 -27.95 -5.42 -3.91
N ASN A 357 -28.36 -4.17 -4.16
CA ASN A 357 -27.78 -3.35 -5.22
C ASN A 357 -27.78 -1.88 -4.81
N ALA A 358 -26.69 -1.44 -4.20
CA ALA A 358 -26.51 -0.08 -3.69
C ALA A 358 -25.03 0.19 -3.42
N ILE A 359 -24.70 1.46 -3.13
CA ILE A 359 -23.43 1.87 -2.56
C ILE A 359 -23.64 2.40 -1.14
N ASN A 360 -22.72 2.04 -0.26
CA ASN A 360 -22.56 2.65 1.06
C ASN A 360 -21.32 3.57 1.02
N GLY A 361 -21.56 4.87 1.20
CA GLY A 361 -20.54 5.89 1.38
C GLY A 361 -20.14 5.99 2.84
N PHE A 362 -18.86 6.23 3.12
CA PHE A 362 -18.36 6.37 4.49
C PHE A 362 -17.12 7.26 4.56
N GLY A 363 -16.84 7.77 5.75
CA GLY A 363 -15.59 8.42 6.10
C GLY A 363 -14.89 7.70 7.25
N LEU A 364 -13.58 7.89 7.38
CA LEU A 364 -12.78 7.28 8.44
C LEU A 364 -11.93 8.34 9.12
N GLU A 365 -11.75 8.24 10.43
CA GLU A 365 -10.81 9.08 11.18
C GLU A 365 -10.13 8.29 12.30
N VAL A 366 -8.87 8.60 12.52
CA VAL A 366 -8.04 8.08 13.59
C VAL A 366 -7.61 9.23 14.48
N THR A 367 -7.80 9.06 15.77
CA THR A 367 -7.48 10.06 16.79
C THR A 367 -6.62 9.41 17.86
N SER A 368 -5.84 10.19 18.59
CA SER A 368 -5.04 9.71 19.72
C SER A 368 -5.13 10.68 20.89
N THR A 369 -4.90 10.18 22.10
CA THR A 369 -4.87 11.04 23.30
C THR A 369 -3.54 11.80 23.37
N SER A 370 -2.46 11.16 22.95
CA SER A 370 -1.13 11.78 22.86
C SER A 370 -0.25 11.05 21.85
N GLY A 371 0.86 11.68 21.50
CA GLY A 371 1.89 11.13 20.61
C GLY A 371 1.91 11.83 19.25
N PRO A 372 2.65 11.29 18.28
CA PRO A 372 2.67 11.81 16.93
C PRO A 372 1.30 11.70 16.24
N VAL A 373 1.13 12.46 15.15
CA VAL A 373 -0.11 12.45 14.36
C VAL A 373 -0.29 11.09 13.69
N ALA A 374 -1.43 10.45 13.97
CA ALA A 374 -1.84 9.21 13.33
C ALA A 374 -2.16 9.40 11.85
N ARG A 375 -2.15 8.31 11.07
CA ARG A 375 -2.55 8.35 9.65
C ARG A 375 -3.53 7.23 9.33
N ILE A 376 -4.38 7.48 8.34
CA ILE A 376 -5.20 6.43 7.74
C ILE A 376 -5.27 6.57 6.22
N TYR A 377 -5.01 5.48 5.52
CA TYR A 377 -4.87 5.47 4.05
C TYR A 377 -5.25 4.11 3.46
N GLY A 378 -5.59 4.08 2.17
CA GLY A 378 -5.88 2.84 1.45
C GLY A 378 -4.65 1.96 1.29
N GLN A 379 -4.83 0.64 1.40
CA GLN A 379 -3.77 -0.37 1.21
C GLN A 379 -3.83 -0.92 -0.22
N SER A 380 -2.93 -0.47 -1.10
CA SER A 380 -2.77 -0.92 -2.50
C SER A 380 -3.97 -0.70 -3.44
N ARG A 381 -5.18 -0.56 -2.91
CA ARG A 381 -6.41 -0.27 -3.64
C ARG A 381 -7.43 0.46 -2.79
N MET A 382 -8.34 1.16 -3.45
CA MET A 382 -9.49 1.81 -2.82
C MET A 382 -10.65 1.93 -3.80
N CYS A 383 -11.88 1.96 -3.29
CA CYS A 383 -13.05 2.45 -3.99
C CYS A 383 -13.39 3.84 -3.47
N ALA A 384 -13.67 4.76 -4.39
CA ALA A 384 -13.97 6.14 -4.08
C ALA A 384 -15.27 6.56 -4.77
N PHE A 385 -16.17 7.17 -4.00
CA PHE A 385 -17.26 7.96 -4.55
C PHE A 385 -16.76 9.39 -4.75
N ILE A 386 -16.31 9.69 -5.98
CA ILE A 386 -15.74 10.98 -6.33
C ILE A 386 -16.85 11.95 -6.73
N VAL A 387 -16.69 13.22 -6.34
CA VAL A 387 -17.50 14.31 -6.87
C VAL A 387 -16.56 15.30 -7.53
N VAL A 388 -16.72 15.49 -8.83
CA VAL A 388 -15.90 16.42 -9.61
C VAL A 388 -16.70 17.66 -9.95
N ASN A 389 -16.05 18.81 -9.88
CA ASN A 389 -16.58 20.08 -10.35
C ASN A 389 -15.50 20.80 -11.15
N ASN A 390 -15.64 20.80 -12.48
CA ASN A 390 -14.63 21.27 -13.43
C ASN A 390 -13.28 20.56 -13.22
N THR A 391 -12.28 21.27 -12.70
CA THR A 391 -10.98 20.67 -12.36
C THR A 391 -10.96 20.30 -10.88
N SER A 392 -10.91 19.00 -10.61
CA SER A 392 -10.84 18.44 -9.25
C SER A 392 -9.57 17.61 -9.10
N VAL A 393 -8.95 17.68 -7.93
CA VAL A 393 -7.65 17.06 -7.67
C VAL A 393 -7.73 16.24 -6.40
N PHE A 394 -7.33 14.98 -6.50
CA PHE A 394 -7.39 14.01 -5.41
C PHE A 394 -5.99 13.51 -5.06
N TYR A 395 -5.76 13.22 -3.79
CA TYR A 395 -4.55 12.47 -3.39
C TYR A 395 -4.62 11.08 -3.99
N LEU A 396 -3.57 10.70 -4.72
CA LEU A 396 -3.49 9.38 -5.35
C LEU A 396 -2.69 8.45 -4.45
N ALA A 397 -1.39 8.72 -4.31
CA ALA A 397 -0.50 7.87 -3.52
C ALA A 397 0.75 8.61 -3.03
N GLN A 398 1.31 8.16 -1.91
CA GLN A 398 2.57 8.67 -1.35
C GLN A 398 3.76 7.85 -1.85
N VAL A 399 4.53 8.40 -2.79
CA VAL A 399 5.70 7.74 -3.35
C VAL A 399 6.96 8.19 -2.60
N GLU A 400 7.65 7.26 -1.95
CA GLU A 400 8.89 7.53 -1.24
C GLU A 400 10.10 7.65 -2.19
N ALA A 401 11.16 8.33 -1.71
CA ALA A 401 12.41 8.49 -2.46
C ALA A 401 13.08 7.14 -2.78
N ALA A 402 12.85 6.10 -1.96
CA ALA A 402 13.30 4.72 -2.19
C ALA A 402 12.75 4.07 -3.48
N HIS A 403 11.75 4.70 -4.11
CA HIS A 403 11.21 4.28 -5.39
C HIS A 403 11.81 5.00 -6.60
N ALA A 404 12.82 5.87 -6.41
CA ALA A 404 13.51 6.53 -7.51
C ALA A 404 14.02 5.52 -8.56
N GLY A 405 13.77 5.80 -9.84
CA GLY A 405 14.14 4.92 -10.95
C GLY A 405 13.23 3.69 -11.15
N LYS A 406 12.26 3.44 -10.26
CA LYS A 406 11.27 2.35 -10.42
C LYS A 406 10.09 2.82 -11.27
N THR A 407 9.22 1.88 -11.63
CA THR A 407 7.97 2.18 -12.34
C THR A 407 6.81 2.17 -11.35
N LEU A 408 6.10 3.29 -11.24
CA LEU A 408 4.80 3.36 -10.58
C LEU A 408 3.75 2.83 -11.55
N GLU A 409 3.00 1.82 -11.14
CA GLU A 409 1.85 1.30 -11.88
C GLU A 409 0.57 1.80 -11.21
N ILE A 410 -0.17 2.63 -11.93
CA ILE A 410 -1.49 3.12 -11.52
C ILE A 410 -2.52 2.35 -12.33
N LYS A 411 -3.52 1.77 -11.68
CA LYS A 411 -4.67 1.15 -12.35
C LYS A 411 -5.95 1.82 -11.91
N LEU A 412 -6.77 2.19 -12.88
CA LEU A 412 -8.07 2.81 -12.63
C LEU A 412 -9.13 1.92 -13.27
N PHE A 413 -10.12 1.51 -12.49
CA PHE A 413 -11.28 0.82 -12.99
C PHE A 413 -12.44 1.80 -13.06
N ASP A 414 -13.16 1.73 -14.17
CA ASP A 414 -14.29 2.61 -14.46
C ASP A 414 -13.96 4.12 -14.38
N PRO A 415 -12.86 4.61 -14.97
CA PRO A 415 -12.46 6.01 -14.81
C PRO A 415 -13.27 7.01 -15.65
N GLY A 416 -14.46 6.62 -16.12
CA GLY A 416 -15.05 7.14 -17.36
C GLY A 416 -16.50 7.58 -17.32
N ASP A 417 -17.19 7.54 -16.17
CA ASP A 417 -18.64 7.72 -16.16
C ASP A 417 -19.12 9.15 -15.99
N ILE A 418 -18.18 10.05 -15.74
CA ILE A 418 -18.40 11.50 -15.83
C ILE A 418 -18.12 11.95 -17.26
N SER A 419 -19.10 12.57 -17.92
CA SER A 419 -18.95 13.06 -19.30
C SER A 419 -17.85 14.13 -19.45
N ASN A 420 -17.23 14.20 -20.64
CA ASN A 420 -16.19 15.16 -21.00
C ASN A 420 -14.99 15.20 -20.04
N THR A 421 -14.51 14.03 -19.63
CA THR A 421 -13.46 13.89 -18.61
C THR A 421 -12.10 13.58 -19.23
N ALA A 422 -11.08 14.28 -18.73
CA ALA A 422 -9.68 13.97 -18.96
C ALA A 422 -8.89 13.86 -17.65
N LEU A 423 -8.01 12.88 -17.57
CA LEU A 423 -7.18 12.57 -16.42
C LEU A 423 -5.73 13.00 -16.62
N LYS A 424 -5.12 13.50 -15.56
CA LYS A 424 -3.69 13.77 -15.49
C LYS A 424 -3.11 13.34 -14.15
N ILE A 425 -1.84 12.95 -14.15
CA ILE A 425 -1.11 12.61 -12.94
C ILE A 425 -0.18 13.76 -12.59
N ARG A 426 -0.35 14.32 -11.39
CA ARG A 426 0.47 15.41 -10.84
C ARG A 426 1.57 14.83 -9.96
N VAL A 427 2.81 15.09 -10.35
CA VAL A 427 4.04 14.70 -9.65
C VAL A 427 4.51 15.87 -8.78
N PRO A 428 4.79 15.68 -7.48
CA PRO A 428 5.25 16.75 -6.62
C PRO A 428 6.67 17.21 -7.03
N THR A 429 6.90 18.52 -6.96
CA THR A 429 8.21 19.17 -7.09
C THR A 429 8.48 20.00 -5.84
N ALA A 430 9.69 20.57 -5.70
CA ALA A 430 10.00 21.42 -4.54
C ALA A 430 9.13 22.69 -4.44
N THR A 431 8.53 23.14 -5.56
CA THR A 431 7.79 24.40 -5.64
C THR A 431 6.33 24.24 -6.04
N GLY A 432 5.86 23.02 -6.33
CA GLY A 432 4.50 22.77 -6.82
C GLY A 432 4.35 21.37 -7.41
N PHE A 433 3.72 21.29 -8.58
CA PHE A 433 3.49 20.02 -9.28
C PHE A 433 3.80 20.15 -10.77
N SER A 434 4.29 19.05 -11.36
CA SER A 434 4.38 18.86 -12.81
C SER A 434 3.47 17.72 -13.25
N TYR A 435 3.18 17.60 -14.54
CA TYR A 435 2.44 16.46 -15.06
C TYR A 435 3.38 15.33 -15.47
N ALA A 436 3.05 14.10 -15.07
CA ALA A 436 3.77 12.92 -15.52
C ALA A 436 3.52 12.68 -17.01
N THR A 437 4.56 12.25 -17.73
CA THR A 437 4.43 11.65 -19.07
C THR A 437 4.34 10.13 -18.92
N PHE A 438 3.33 9.52 -19.53
CA PHE A 438 3.03 8.10 -19.37
C PHE A 438 2.52 7.47 -20.66
N THR A 439 2.62 6.15 -20.75
CA THR A 439 1.82 5.31 -21.66
C THR A 439 0.68 4.68 -20.88
N TRP A 440 -0.28 4.09 -21.57
CA TRP A 440 -1.39 3.40 -20.93
C TRP A 440 -1.95 2.27 -21.80
N THR A 441 -2.65 1.34 -21.17
CA THR A 441 -3.40 0.25 -21.81
C THR A 441 -4.75 0.09 -21.12
N ALA A 442 -5.79 -0.29 -21.84
CA ALA A 442 -7.12 -0.58 -21.30
C ALA A 442 -7.57 -2.00 -21.66
N THR A 443 -8.36 -2.64 -20.81
CA THR A 443 -8.91 -3.99 -21.06
C THR A 443 -9.95 -4.02 -22.18
N GLY A 444 -10.54 -2.86 -22.48
CA GLY A 444 -11.54 -2.66 -23.52
C GLY A 444 -11.79 -1.17 -23.71
N SER A 445 -12.66 -0.84 -24.66
CA SER A 445 -13.09 0.54 -24.89
C SER A 445 -14.43 0.60 -25.62
N SER A 446 -15.07 1.77 -25.57
CA SER A 446 -16.30 2.08 -26.28
C SER A 446 -16.12 3.24 -27.27
N GLY A 447 -17.03 3.34 -28.26
CA GLY A 447 -17.06 4.45 -29.23
C GLY A 447 -15.81 4.62 -30.08
N GLY A 448 -15.06 3.53 -30.33
CA GLY A 448 -13.84 3.56 -31.15
C GLY A 448 -12.61 4.16 -30.46
N ALA A 449 -12.68 4.42 -29.15
CA ALA A 449 -11.52 4.87 -28.40
C ALA A 449 -10.40 3.81 -28.42
N PRO A 450 -9.12 4.23 -28.43
CA PRO A 450 -8.01 3.27 -28.37
C PRO A 450 -8.03 2.50 -27.06
N THR A 451 -7.42 1.31 -27.07
CA THR A 451 -7.15 0.51 -25.86
C THR A 451 -5.69 0.59 -25.43
N SER A 452 -4.87 1.41 -26.09
CA SER A 452 -3.52 1.75 -25.64
C SER A 452 -3.06 3.06 -26.25
N GLY A 453 -2.11 3.73 -25.62
CA GLY A 453 -1.57 4.99 -26.14
C GLY A 453 -0.42 5.58 -25.34
N GLY A 454 -0.01 6.77 -25.76
CA GLY A 454 1.11 7.54 -25.21
C GLY A 454 2.41 7.37 -26.02
N PRO A 455 3.49 8.07 -25.63
CA PRO A 455 3.61 8.91 -24.43
C PRO A 455 2.69 10.15 -24.45
N THR A 456 2.03 10.44 -23.33
CA THR A 456 1.13 11.59 -23.15
C THR A 456 1.15 12.06 -21.70
N THR A 457 0.68 13.28 -21.43
CA THR A 457 0.44 13.78 -20.05
C THR A 457 -1.03 13.77 -19.65
N THR A 458 -1.91 13.42 -20.59
CA THR A 458 -3.37 13.44 -20.41
C THR A 458 -4.01 12.20 -21.04
N LEU A 459 -4.99 11.63 -20.36
CA LEU A 459 -5.85 10.56 -20.86
C LEU A 459 -7.32 11.02 -20.86
N THR A 460 -7.94 11.13 -22.03
CA THR A 460 -9.38 11.40 -22.13
C THR A 460 -10.16 10.11 -21.85
N THR A 461 -11.01 10.12 -20.82
CA THR A 461 -11.79 8.94 -20.41
C THR A 461 -13.24 8.97 -20.87
N SER A 462 -13.74 10.15 -21.27
CA SER A 462 -15.08 10.29 -21.85
C SER A 462 -15.21 11.54 -22.73
N SER A 463 -16.25 11.55 -23.56
CA SER A 463 -16.73 12.72 -24.31
C SER A 463 -18.12 13.14 -23.82
N SER A 464 -18.78 14.01 -24.58
CA SER A 464 -20.18 14.38 -24.32
C SER A 464 -21.17 13.26 -24.64
N THR A 465 -20.76 12.22 -25.37
CA THR A 465 -21.66 11.15 -25.84
C THR A 465 -21.22 9.75 -25.43
N THR A 466 -19.96 9.58 -25.01
CA THR A 466 -19.37 8.26 -24.83
C THR A 466 -18.46 8.22 -23.62
N ASN A 467 -18.69 7.26 -22.74
CA ASN A 467 -17.79 6.88 -21.66
C ASN A 467 -16.83 5.83 -22.23
N TYR A 468 -15.58 6.18 -22.48
CA TYR A 468 -14.68 5.35 -23.28
C TYR A 468 -14.23 4.08 -22.56
N TYR A 469 -14.05 4.15 -21.24
CA TYR A 469 -13.48 3.08 -20.43
C TYR A 469 -14.43 2.61 -19.32
N ASN A 470 -15.75 2.74 -19.52
CA ASN A 470 -16.75 2.22 -18.59
C ASN A 470 -16.58 0.70 -18.39
N ASN A 471 -16.59 0.23 -17.13
CA ASN A 471 -16.39 -1.18 -16.76
C ASN A 471 -15.05 -1.75 -17.28
N GLN A 472 -14.05 -0.88 -17.52
CA GLN A 472 -12.72 -1.29 -17.97
C GLN A 472 -11.64 -0.91 -16.97
N TRP A 473 -10.61 -1.74 -16.90
CA TRP A 473 -9.35 -1.36 -16.29
C TRP A 473 -8.51 -0.55 -17.27
N VAL A 474 -7.98 0.57 -16.81
CA VAL A 474 -6.92 1.35 -17.46
C VAL A 474 -5.67 1.25 -16.60
N THR A 475 -4.57 0.74 -17.17
CA THR A 475 -3.26 0.64 -16.54
C THR A 475 -2.33 1.71 -17.09
N ILE A 476 -1.74 2.51 -16.20
CA ILE A 476 -0.90 3.67 -16.48
C ILE A 476 0.47 3.47 -15.79
N PRO A 477 1.47 2.92 -16.49
CA PRO A 477 2.85 2.91 -16.00
C PRO A 477 3.49 4.30 -16.11
N VAL A 478 4.02 4.79 -14.99
CA VAL A 478 4.79 6.04 -14.91
C VAL A 478 6.21 5.74 -14.43
N GLN A 479 7.22 6.22 -15.16
CA GLN A 479 8.61 6.13 -14.71
C GLN A 479 8.86 7.16 -13.61
N ILE A 480 9.31 6.70 -12.43
CA ILE A 480 9.75 7.58 -11.36
C ILE A 480 11.16 8.06 -11.72
N PRO A 481 11.44 9.37 -11.77
CA PRO A 481 12.78 9.86 -12.10
C PRO A 481 13.85 9.25 -11.19
N PRO A 482 15.04 8.87 -11.71
CA PRO A 482 16.16 8.42 -10.86
C PRO A 482 16.62 9.48 -9.84
N SER A 483 16.34 10.76 -10.10
CA SER A 483 16.61 11.89 -9.22
C SER A 483 15.45 12.23 -8.27
N TYR A 484 14.42 11.39 -8.19
CA TYR A 484 13.25 11.65 -7.34
C TYR A 484 13.61 11.60 -5.86
N THR A 485 13.26 12.66 -5.13
CA THR A 485 13.58 12.84 -3.70
C THR A 485 12.35 12.92 -2.80
N ALA A 486 11.16 12.56 -3.31
CA ALA A 486 9.88 12.74 -2.61
C ALA A 486 9.70 14.17 -2.03
N PRO A 487 9.73 15.22 -2.87
CA PRO A 487 9.64 16.59 -2.38
C PRO A 487 8.29 16.87 -1.67
N THR A 488 8.27 17.89 -0.81
CA THR A 488 7.06 18.43 -0.17
C THR A 488 6.76 19.81 -0.77
N PRO A 489 5.85 19.91 -1.75
CA PRO A 489 5.42 21.20 -2.27
C PRO A 489 4.80 22.09 -1.16
N PRO A 490 4.87 23.43 -1.27
CA PRO A 490 4.25 24.32 -0.30
C PRO A 490 2.74 24.03 -0.12
N GLY A 491 2.30 23.90 1.13
CA GLY A 491 0.91 23.61 1.48
C GLY A 491 0.54 22.14 1.49
N GLU A 492 1.45 21.23 1.11
CA GLU A 492 1.23 19.79 1.27
C GLU A 492 1.54 19.33 2.71
N PRO A 493 0.74 18.42 3.27
CA PRO A 493 0.92 17.91 4.64
C PRO A 493 2.12 16.98 4.80
N GLY A 494 2.73 16.52 3.71
CA GLY A 494 3.89 15.63 3.77
C GLY A 494 4.56 15.40 2.42
N PRO A 495 5.73 14.75 2.43
CA PRO A 495 6.53 14.50 1.24
C PRO A 495 5.91 13.47 0.31
N GLY A 496 6.20 13.61 -0.98
CA GLY A 496 6.03 12.53 -1.95
C GLY A 496 4.58 12.23 -2.35
N TRP A 497 3.61 13.10 -2.05
CA TRP A 497 2.23 12.89 -2.44
C TRP A 497 1.99 13.22 -3.91
N TRP A 498 1.74 12.18 -4.70
CA TRP A 498 1.25 12.29 -6.07
C TRP A 498 -0.26 12.46 -6.05
N LYS A 499 -0.77 13.20 -7.04
CA LYS A 499 -2.20 13.51 -7.15
C LYS A 499 -2.73 13.11 -8.52
N ILE A 500 -4.02 12.82 -8.59
CA ILE A 500 -4.76 12.64 -9.84
C ILE A 500 -5.68 13.84 -10.03
N GLU A 501 -5.66 14.42 -11.23
CA GLU A 501 -6.52 15.51 -11.65
C GLU A 501 -7.57 14.98 -12.61
N TYR A 502 -8.85 15.23 -12.29
CA TYR A 502 -9.98 15.09 -13.19
C TYR A 502 -10.30 16.48 -13.74
N ALA A 503 -10.16 16.66 -15.04
CA ALA A 503 -10.61 17.85 -15.75
C ALA A 503 -11.89 17.51 -16.52
N THR A 504 -13.02 18.04 -16.06
CA THR A 504 -14.34 17.82 -16.65
C THR A 504 -14.98 19.13 -17.11
N LEU A 505 -16.00 19.03 -17.96
CA LEU A 505 -16.91 20.15 -18.23
C LEU A 505 -18.14 20.02 -17.30
N GLY A 506 -18.17 20.83 -16.25
CA GLY A 506 -19.29 20.86 -15.29
C GLY A 506 -19.09 19.92 -14.09
N THR A 507 -20.20 19.50 -13.49
CA THR A 507 -20.22 18.70 -12.26
C THR A 507 -20.71 17.29 -12.54
N GLY A 508 -20.07 16.30 -11.90
CA GLY A 508 -20.48 14.90 -11.97
C GLY A 508 -20.03 14.14 -10.73
N ALA A 509 -20.59 12.96 -10.53
CA ALA A 509 -20.17 12.03 -9.48
C ALA A 509 -20.00 10.65 -10.10
N ASP A 510 -19.09 9.87 -9.54
CA ASP A 510 -18.74 8.56 -10.06
C ASP A 510 -18.22 7.66 -8.93
N VAL A 511 -18.40 6.36 -9.08
CA VAL A 511 -17.74 5.36 -8.26
C VAL A 511 -16.60 4.81 -9.08
N THR A 512 -15.39 4.80 -8.52
CA THR A 512 -14.23 4.31 -9.26
C THR A 512 -13.28 3.58 -8.32
N THR A 513 -12.66 2.52 -8.83
CA THR A 513 -11.68 1.74 -8.08
C THR A 513 -10.26 2.06 -8.55
N TRP A 514 -9.39 2.43 -7.64
CA TRP A 514 -8.00 2.78 -7.93
C TRP A 514 -7.04 1.78 -7.28
N GLU A 515 -5.95 1.48 -7.98
CA GLU A 515 -4.80 0.76 -7.44
C GLU A 515 -3.52 1.49 -7.77
N VAL A 516 -2.59 1.51 -6.83
CA VAL A 516 -1.25 2.05 -7.07
C VAL A 516 -0.23 1.11 -6.45
N ASN A 517 0.70 0.66 -7.27
CA ASN A 517 1.78 -0.23 -6.87
C ASN A 517 3.09 0.23 -7.51
N VAL A 518 4.22 -0.06 -6.87
CA VAL A 518 5.53 0.11 -7.50
C VAL A 518 5.98 -1.24 -8.03
N ARG A 519 6.29 -1.32 -9.33
CA ARG A 519 6.77 -2.57 -9.95
C ARG A 519 8.14 -2.93 -9.39
N GLY A 520 8.28 -4.17 -8.94
CA GLY A 520 9.52 -4.75 -8.43
C GLY A 520 9.27 -5.70 -7.26
N ASN A 521 10.33 -6.34 -6.78
CA ASN A 521 10.24 -7.12 -5.54
C ASN A 521 10.19 -6.16 -4.35
N PRO A 522 9.23 -6.32 -3.42
CA PRO A 522 9.16 -5.48 -2.22
C PRO A 522 10.36 -5.70 -1.30
N VAL A 523 11.03 -6.84 -1.41
CA VAL A 523 12.23 -7.21 -0.66
C VAL A 523 13.39 -7.38 -1.62
N HIS A 524 14.48 -6.65 -1.41
CA HIS A 524 15.68 -6.78 -2.24
C HIS A 524 16.96 -6.37 -1.51
N LEU A 525 18.09 -6.91 -1.95
CA LEU A 525 19.41 -6.46 -1.50
C LEU A 525 19.74 -5.10 -2.12
N ILE A 526 20.37 -4.24 -1.33
CA ILE A 526 20.93 -2.96 -1.77
C ILE A 526 22.44 -2.98 -1.59
N THR A 527 23.15 -2.14 -2.35
CA THR A 527 24.61 -2.15 -2.33
C THR A 527 25.15 -1.86 -0.92
N PRO A 528 26.06 -2.69 -0.40
CA PRO A 528 26.81 -2.38 0.81
C PRO A 528 27.67 -1.13 0.57
N PHE A 529 27.85 -0.30 1.60
CA PHE A 529 28.79 0.82 1.57
C PHE A 529 30.24 0.35 1.52
#